data_AF-A0AAX0WNW3-F1
#
_entry.id   AF-A0AAX0WNW3-F1
#
_cell.length_a   1.000
_cell.length_b   1.000
_cell.length_c   1.000
_cell.angle_alpha   90.00
_cell.angle_beta   90.00
_cell.angle_gamma   90.00
#
_symmetry.space_group_name_H-M   'P 1'
#
loop_
_entity.id
_entity.type
_entity.pdbx_description
1 polymer ?
#
loop_
_entity_poly.entity_id
_entity_poly.type
_entity_poly.pdbx_seq_one_letter_code
_entity_poly.pdbx_strand_id
1 'polypeptide(L)'
;MYSRIFAQTGSGSVGKFFGLYGKSMSTLRLGRMAPETTIDIIEQELHAELKEKGLVKLGKTLEEEQKILLDLQAKQKDNLNRIKEACVNPTQKRLAQGYSINGLFWSLKQKEMNQIATKEAMQTREETIDWLKARQDLYAALKHGSDKNCSLS
;
A
#
# COMPACT_ATOMS: atom_id res chain seq x y z
N MET A 1 24.82 2.41 -24.74
CA MET A 1 23.64 2.18 -25.60
C MET A 1 23.77 0.80 -26.23
N TYR A 2 22.97 -0.17 -25.81
CA TYR A 2 22.81 -1.44 -26.52
C TYR A 2 21.32 -1.79 -26.56
N SER A 3 20.74 -1.61 -27.74
CA SER A 3 19.43 -2.12 -28.12
C SER A 3 19.60 -3.59 -28.53
N ARG A 4 18.67 -4.46 -28.10
CA ARG A 4 18.43 -5.74 -28.77
C ARG A 4 16.94 -5.88 -29.03
N ILE A 5 16.58 -5.78 -30.30
CA ILE A 5 15.35 -6.25 -30.89
C ILE A 5 15.57 -7.74 -31.20
N PHE A 6 14.60 -8.60 -30.89
CA PHE A 6 14.42 -9.87 -31.60
C PHE A 6 12.94 -10.08 -31.91
N ALA A 7 12.73 -10.69 -33.07
CA ALA A 7 11.55 -10.62 -33.92
C ALA A 7 10.41 -11.61 -33.56
N GLN A 8 9.26 -11.35 -34.20
CA GLN A 8 8.06 -12.18 -34.30
C GLN A 8 8.31 -13.62 -34.78
N THR A 9 7.50 -14.58 -34.31
CA THR A 9 6.41 -15.24 -35.09
C THR A 9 5.94 -16.50 -34.37
N GLY A 10 4.62 -16.75 -34.41
CA GLY A 10 4.01 -17.96 -33.87
C GLY A 10 2.50 -17.81 -33.77
N SER A 11 1.80 -17.84 -34.91
CA SER A 11 0.33 -17.92 -34.94
C SER A 11 -0.11 -19.34 -34.53
N GLY A 12 -0.87 -19.44 -33.46
CA GLY A 12 -1.63 -20.62 -33.08
C GLY A 12 -2.96 -20.17 -32.49
N SER A 13 -4.02 -20.31 -33.27
CA SER A 13 -5.39 -19.98 -32.90
C SER A 13 -6.03 -21.13 -32.12
N VAL A 14 -7.06 -20.76 -31.35
CA VAL A 14 -8.13 -21.58 -30.74
C VAL A 14 -7.91 -22.07 -29.31
N GLY A 15 -8.61 -21.38 -28.41
CA GLY A 15 -8.86 -21.77 -27.02
C GLY A 15 -9.73 -20.74 -26.30
N LYS A 16 -10.88 -20.35 -26.88
CA LYS A 16 -11.95 -19.65 -26.12
C LYS A 16 -12.61 -20.66 -25.20
N PHE A 17 -12.69 -20.37 -23.90
CA PHE A 17 -13.63 -20.82 -22.84
C PHE A 17 -12.85 -20.53 -21.53
N PHE A 18 -13.15 -19.58 -20.63
CA PHE A 18 -14.37 -19.02 -20.03
C PHE A 18 -14.13 -17.50 -19.86
N GLY A 19 -15.11 -16.59 -19.94
CA GLY A 19 -16.36 -16.57 -19.18
C GLY A 19 -16.25 -15.59 -18.02
N LEU A 20 -16.43 -14.29 -18.33
CA LEU A 20 -17.02 -13.24 -17.48
C LEU A 20 -16.62 -13.19 -16.00
N TYR A 21 -15.63 -12.36 -15.64
CA TYR A 21 -15.66 -11.52 -14.42
C TYR A 21 -14.86 -10.22 -14.66
N GLY A 22 -15.16 -9.54 -15.77
CA GLY A 22 -14.58 -8.24 -16.10
C GLY A 22 -15.27 -7.11 -15.35
N LYS A 23 -15.08 -7.02 -14.03
CA LYS A 23 -15.36 -5.80 -13.28
C LYS A 23 -14.08 -5.30 -12.63
N SER A 24 -13.19 -4.80 -13.50
CA SER A 24 -12.16 -3.79 -13.19
C SER A 24 -11.64 -3.79 -11.74
N MET A 25 -10.91 -4.85 -11.36
CA MET A 25 -9.99 -4.84 -10.20
C MET A 25 -8.80 -3.89 -10.42
N SER A 26 -8.68 -3.29 -11.61
CA SER A 26 -7.61 -2.39 -12.06
C SER A 26 -7.50 -1.05 -11.32
N THR A 27 -8.25 -0.82 -10.24
CA THR A 27 -8.19 0.41 -9.45
C THR A 27 -7.52 0.24 -8.08
N LEU A 28 -7.27 -1.00 -7.65
CA LEU A 28 -6.59 -1.25 -6.38
C LEU A 28 -5.11 -0.92 -6.52
N ARG A 29 -4.69 0.18 -5.89
CA ARG A 29 -3.31 0.63 -5.90
C ARG A 29 -2.58 -0.04 -4.74
N LEU A 30 -1.76 -1.04 -5.06
CA LEU A 30 -0.91 -1.73 -4.08
C LEU A 30 0.26 -0.86 -3.54
N GLY A 31 0.32 0.41 -3.95
CA GLY A 31 1.17 1.43 -3.32
C GLY A 31 2.64 1.05 -3.27
N ARG A 32 3.20 1.08 -2.05
CA ARG A 32 4.62 0.82 -1.76
C ARG A 32 4.91 -0.62 -1.32
N MET A 33 3.98 -1.54 -1.51
CA MET A 33 4.17 -2.93 -1.14
C MET A 33 5.32 -3.58 -1.91
N ALA A 34 5.88 -4.63 -1.30
CA ALA A 34 6.92 -5.42 -1.92
C ALA A 34 6.37 -6.15 -3.18
N PRO A 35 7.18 -6.35 -4.22
CA PRO A 35 6.72 -6.87 -5.51
C PRO A 35 6.14 -8.29 -5.44
N GLU A 36 6.53 -9.05 -4.43
CA GLU A 36 5.99 -10.38 -4.13
C GLU A 36 4.55 -10.36 -3.63
N THR A 37 4.08 -9.24 -3.07
CA THR A 37 2.69 -9.10 -2.65
C THR A 37 1.89 -8.55 -3.82
N THR A 38 1.02 -9.36 -4.39
CA THR A 38 0.12 -8.96 -5.49
C THR A 38 -1.32 -8.93 -5.00
N ILE A 39 -2.19 -8.21 -5.72
CA ILE A 39 -3.63 -8.14 -5.41
C ILE A 39 -4.23 -9.55 -5.32
N ASP A 40 -3.84 -10.43 -6.25
CA ASP A 40 -4.33 -11.81 -6.32
C ASP A 40 -4.00 -12.62 -5.05
N ILE A 41 -2.83 -12.39 -4.44
CA ILE A 41 -2.44 -13.05 -3.18
C ILE A 41 -3.32 -12.56 -2.03
N ILE A 42 -3.53 -11.24 -1.93
CA ILE A 42 -4.38 -10.66 -0.88
C ILE A 42 -5.83 -11.14 -1.02
N GLU A 43 -6.32 -11.28 -2.26
CA GLU A 43 -7.64 -11.80 -2.56
C GLU A 43 -7.77 -13.28 -2.18
N GLN A 44 -6.76 -14.10 -2.50
CA GLN A 44 -6.72 -15.52 -2.10
C GLN A 44 -6.71 -15.69 -0.58
N GLU A 45 -5.91 -14.89 0.14
CA GLU A 45 -5.88 -14.87 1.60
C GLU A 45 -7.24 -14.52 2.18
N LEU A 46 -7.86 -13.44 1.68
CA LEU A 46 -9.18 -13.00 2.14
C LEU A 46 -10.25 -14.06 1.87
N HIS A 47 -10.22 -14.73 0.71
CA HIS A 47 -11.14 -15.82 0.39
C HIS A 47 -10.94 -17.06 1.26
N ALA A 48 -9.70 -17.42 1.57
CA ALA A 48 -9.40 -18.52 2.48
C ALA A 48 -9.94 -18.22 3.88
N GLU A 49 -9.72 -17.00 4.38
CA GLU A 49 -10.24 -16.57 5.68
C GLU A 49 -11.76 -16.49 5.71
N LEU A 50 -12.40 -16.08 4.62
CA LEU A 50 -13.86 -16.07 4.50
C LEU A 50 -14.43 -17.49 4.59
N LYS A 51 -13.80 -18.46 3.93
CA LYS A 51 -14.19 -19.88 4.00
C LYS A 51 -13.98 -20.48 5.39
N GLU A 52 -12.93 -20.09 6.10
CA GLU A 52 -12.57 -20.64 7.40
C GLU A 52 -13.38 -20.01 8.56
N LYS A 53 -13.46 -18.68 8.61
CA LYS A 53 -14.04 -17.94 9.75
C LYS A 53 -15.49 -17.54 9.54
N GLY A 54 -15.95 -17.47 8.29
CA GLY A 54 -17.26 -16.97 7.90
C GLY A 54 -17.36 -15.42 7.93
N LEU A 55 -18.33 -14.89 7.19
CA LEU A 55 -18.53 -13.45 6.97
C LEU A 55 -18.61 -12.60 8.25
N VAL A 56 -19.25 -13.11 9.30
CA VAL A 56 -19.49 -12.36 10.55
C VAL A 56 -18.21 -12.17 11.35
N LYS A 57 -17.34 -13.19 11.41
CA LYS A 57 -16.06 -13.09 12.12
C LYS A 57 -15.06 -12.25 11.34
N LEU A 58 -15.04 -12.41 10.01
CA LEU A 58 -14.20 -11.59 9.12
C LEU A 58 -14.55 -10.10 9.24
N GLY A 59 -15.84 -9.75 9.31
CA GLY A 59 -16.27 -8.37 9.53
C GLY A 59 -15.74 -7.77 10.83
N LYS A 60 -15.76 -8.53 11.94
CA LYS A 60 -15.19 -8.07 13.23
C LYS A 60 -13.68 -7.87 13.16
N THR A 61 -12.96 -8.79 12.51
CA THR A 61 -11.51 -8.66 12.30
C THR A 61 -11.18 -7.42 11.46
N LEU A 62 -11.96 -7.13 10.42
CA LEU A 62 -11.77 -5.93 9.60
C LEU A 62 -12.05 -4.63 10.36
N GLU A 63 -13.02 -4.62 11.28
CA GLU A 63 -13.26 -3.47 12.17
C GLU A 63 -12.08 -3.21 13.13
N GLU A 64 -11.45 -4.28 13.64
CA GLU A 64 -10.24 -4.18 14.45
C GLU A 64 -9.05 -3.69 13.62
N GLU A 65 -8.86 -4.25 12.41
CA GLU A 65 -7.87 -3.81 11.44
C GLU A 65 -8.05 -2.33 11.05
N GLN A 66 -9.30 -1.85 10.92
CA GLN A 66 -9.60 -0.44 10.66
C GLN A 66 -9.12 0.48 11.79
N LYS A 67 -9.28 0.06 13.05
CA LYS A 67 -8.77 0.83 14.21
C LYS A 67 -7.25 0.90 14.18
N ILE A 68 -6.59 -0.21 13.86
CA ILE A 68 -5.13 -0.28 13.71
C ILE A 68 -4.67 0.66 12.59
N LEU A 69 -5.35 0.65 11.44
CA LEU A 69 -5.05 1.54 10.31
C LEU A 69 -5.11 3.02 10.71
N LEU A 70 -6.14 3.43 11.45
CA LEU A 70 -6.28 4.80 11.93
C LEU A 70 -5.14 5.20 12.88
N ASP A 71 -4.77 4.31 13.81
CA ASP A 71 -3.65 4.54 14.72
C ASP A 71 -2.31 4.62 13.98
N LEU A 72 -2.07 3.74 13.00
CA LEU A 72 -0.87 3.79 12.16
C LEU A 72 -0.78 5.08 11.34
N GLN A 73 -1.88 5.54 10.78
CA GLN A 73 -1.95 6.81 10.05
C GLN A 73 -1.69 8.02 10.96
N ALA A 74 -2.25 8.02 12.17
CA ALA A 74 -2.00 9.06 13.16
C ALA A 74 -0.51 9.11 13.53
N LYS A 75 0.08 7.96 13.88
CA LYS A 75 1.52 7.83 14.18
C LYS A 75 2.42 8.26 13.02
N GLN A 76 2.03 7.96 11.78
CA GLN A 76 2.77 8.40 10.60
C GLN A 76 2.72 9.93 10.45
N LYS A 77 1.54 10.53 10.60
CA LYS A 77 1.37 11.98 10.54
C LYS A 77 2.17 12.69 11.63
N ASP A 78 2.17 12.16 12.85
CA ASP A 78 2.93 12.72 13.97
C ASP A 78 4.44 12.63 13.73
N ASN A 79 4.93 11.49 13.24
CA ASN A 79 6.34 11.35 12.89
C ASN A 79 6.76 12.32 11.77
N LEU A 80 5.93 12.48 10.74
CA LEU A 80 6.19 13.44 9.66
C LEU A 80 6.20 14.88 10.17
N ASN A 81 5.29 15.24 11.08
CA ASN A 81 5.28 16.55 11.72
C ASN A 81 6.54 16.80 12.55
N ARG A 82 6.95 15.82 13.36
CA ARG A 82 8.20 15.90 14.15
C ARG A 82 9.43 16.04 13.25
N ILE A 83 9.51 15.29 12.15
CA ILE A 83 10.60 15.42 11.16
C ILE A 83 10.57 16.81 10.53
N LYS A 84 9.38 17.31 10.19
CA LYS A 84 9.22 18.65 9.61
C LYS A 84 9.72 19.73 10.57
N GLU A 85 9.36 19.67 11.84
CA GLU A 85 9.75 20.65 12.85
C GLU A 85 11.24 20.56 13.22
N ALA A 86 11.77 19.35 13.41
CA ALA A 86 13.13 19.13 13.88
C ALA A 86 14.18 19.22 12.76
N CYS A 87 13.83 18.80 11.54
CA CYS A 87 14.79 18.65 10.44
C CYS A 87 14.51 19.60 9.28
N VAL A 88 13.28 19.65 8.77
CA VAL A 88 12.96 20.43 7.55
C VAL A 88 12.94 21.93 7.83
N ASN A 89 12.20 22.39 8.83
CA ASN A 89 12.07 23.81 9.16
C ASN A 89 13.42 24.46 9.50
N PRO A 90 14.31 23.84 10.29
CA PRO A 90 15.62 24.43 10.58
C PRO A 90 16.52 24.47 9.35
N THR A 91 16.42 23.47 8.48
CA THR A 91 17.17 23.43 7.22
C THR A 91 16.72 24.55 6.27
N GLN A 92 15.40 24.76 6.15
CA GLN A 92 14.82 25.85 5.35
C GLN A 92 15.22 27.22 5.90
N LYS A 93 15.17 27.43 7.23
CA LYS A 93 15.61 28.68 7.87
C LYS A 93 17.09 28.95 7.59
N ARG A 94 17.94 27.92 7.71
CA ARG A 94 19.38 28.02 7.47
C ARG A 94 19.69 28.34 5.99
N LEU A 95 18.96 27.74 5.06
CA LEU A 95 19.05 28.04 3.63
C LEU A 95 18.63 29.49 3.33
N ALA A 96 17.51 29.94 3.91
CA ALA A 96 17.01 31.30 3.73
C ALA A 96 17.98 32.35 4.28
N GLN A 97 18.79 31.99 5.27
CA GLN A 97 19.87 32.83 5.82
C GLN A 97 21.16 32.79 4.98
N GLY A 98 21.20 32.02 3.88
CA GLY A 98 22.36 31.91 3.00
C GLY A 98 23.46 30.96 3.47
N TYR A 99 23.23 30.20 4.55
CA TYR A 99 24.22 29.24 5.04
C TYR A 99 24.16 27.92 4.29
N SER A 100 25.33 27.29 4.11
CA SER A 100 25.42 25.92 3.58
C SER A 100 24.74 24.92 4.52
N ILE A 101 23.96 24.01 3.91
CA ILE A 101 23.27 22.89 4.58
C ILE A 101 24.16 21.64 4.60
N ASN A 102 25.23 21.59 3.80
CA ASN A 102 26.00 20.38 3.57
C ASN A 102 26.94 20.04 4.75
N GLY A 103 27.49 18.82 4.70
CA GLY A 103 28.49 18.35 5.65
C GLY A 103 27.92 18.05 7.04
N LEU A 104 28.54 18.63 8.07
CA LEU A 104 28.23 18.32 9.47
C LEU A 104 26.77 18.59 9.82
N PHE A 105 26.20 19.70 9.35
CA PHE A 105 24.80 20.03 9.63
C PHE A 105 23.84 18.98 9.08
N TRP A 106 24.01 18.56 7.82
CA TRP A 106 23.20 17.51 7.23
C TRP A 106 23.34 16.19 7.96
N SER A 107 24.56 15.79 8.34
CA SER A 107 24.76 14.54 9.10
C SER A 107 24.06 14.54 10.47
N LEU A 108 24.03 15.70 11.15
CA LEU A 108 23.32 15.86 12.43
C LEU A 108 21.81 15.77 12.22
N LYS A 109 21.28 16.43 11.19
CA LYS A 109 19.84 16.35 10.85
C LYS A 109 19.41 14.96 10.41
N GLN A 110 20.25 14.23 9.68
CA GLN A 110 19.98 12.86 9.32
C GLN A 110 19.97 11.93 10.55
N LYS A 111 20.86 12.17 11.53
CA LYS A 111 20.85 11.43 12.81
C LYS A 111 19.61 11.73 13.64
N GLU A 112 19.20 12.99 13.75
CA GLU A 112 17.96 13.40 14.43
C GLU A 112 16.73 12.78 13.75
N MET A 113 16.67 12.77 12.42
CA MET A 113 15.59 12.13 11.67
C MET A 113 15.49 10.63 11.98
N ASN A 114 16.63 9.92 11.98
CA ASN A 114 16.68 8.50 12.30
C ASN A 114 16.27 8.18 13.76
N GLN A 115 16.46 9.13 14.69
CA GLN A 115 15.98 8.99 16.07
C GLN A 115 14.46 9.13 16.18
N ILE A 116 13.84 9.97 15.34
CA ILE A 116 12.38 10.13 15.30
C ILE A 116 11.72 8.89 14.69
N ALA A 117 12.24 8.43 13.56
CA ALA A 117 11.85 7.17 12.95
C ALA A 117 12.96 6.67 12.03
N THR A 118 13.32 5.39 12.15
CA THR A 118 14.21 4.77 11.18
C THR A 118 13.52 4.67 9.83
N LYS A 119 14.30 4.78 8.75
CA LYS A 119 13.78 4.66 7.38
C LYS A 119 13.00 3.36 7.18
N GLU A 120 13.54 2.25 7.67
CA GLU A 120 12.91 0.93 7.61
C GLU A 120 11.58 0.91 8.36
N ALA A 121 11.53 1.43 9.59
CA ALA A 121 10.28 1.46 10.36
C ALA A 121 9.20 2.33 9.71
N MET A 122 9.57 3.44 9.04
CA MET A 122 8.62 4.23 8.27
C MET A 122 8.14 3.48 7.03
N GLN A 123 9.04 2.80 6.32
CA GLN A 123 8.70 2.03 5.14
C GLN A 123 7.77 0.86 5.48
N THR A 124 8.11 0.04 6.49
CA THR A 124 7.25 -1.05 6.95
C THR A 124 5.86 -0.56 7.35
N ARG A 125 5.78 0.63 7.99
CA ARG A 125 4.49 1.22 8.35
C ARG A 125 3.68 1.63 7.13
N GLU A 126 4.31 2.22 6.12
CA GLU A 126 3.67 2.58 4.86
C GLU A 126 3.15 1.35 4.11
N GLU A 127 3.98 0.30 4.02
CA GLU A 127 3.60 -1.00 3.45
C GLU A 127 2.41 -1.62 4.21
N THR A 128 2.43 -1.58 5.54
CA THR A 128 1.32 -2.09 6.37
C THR A 128 0.03 -1.30 6.13
N ILE A 129 0.11 0.02 6.01
CA ILE A 129 -1.06 0.87 5.71
C ILE A 129 -1.62 0.54 4.32
N ASP A 130 -0.75 0.41 3.33
CA ASP A 130 -1.16 0.11 1.96
C ASP A 130 -1.78 -1.30 1.87
N TRP A 131 -1.24 -2.29 2.60
CA TRP A 131 -1.82 -3.63 2.72
C TRP A 131 -3.22 -3.63 3.35
N LEU A 132 -3.36 -2.98 4.51
CA LEU A 132 -4.65 -2.91 5.22
C LEU A 132 -5.72 -2.21 4.36
N LYS A 133 -5.35 -1.16 3.63
CA LYS A 133 -6.26 -0.48 2.69
C LYS A 133 -6.69 -1.38 1.54
N ALA A 134 -5.73 -2.03 0.89
CA ALA A 134 -6.03 -2.94 -0.22
C ALA A 134 -6.99 -4.06 0.21
N ARG A 135 -6.78 -4.61 1.41
CA ARG A 135 -7.63 -5.65 2.00
C ARG A 135 -9.04 -5.16 2.30
N GLN A 136 -9.19 -3.93 2.83
CA GLN A 136 -10.50 -3.32 3.05
C GLN A 136 -11.26 -3.02 1.75
N ASP A 137 -10.56 -2.49 0.75
CA ASP A 137 -11.15 -2.18 -0.55
C ASP A 137 -11.61 -3.46 -1.27
N LEU A 138 -10.82 -4.54 -1.18
CA LEU A 138 -11.19 -5.87 -1.69
C LEU A 138 -12.43 -6.43 -0.99
N TYR A 139 -12.50 -6.34 0.34
CA TYR A 139 -13.67 -6.77 1.09
C TYR A 139 -14.92 -5.97 0.74
N ALA A 140 -14.80 -4.65 0.58
CA ALA A 140 -15.89 -3.79 0.14
C ALA A 140 -16.38 -4.16 -1.27
N ALA A 141 -15.47 -4.48 -2.19
CA ALA A 141 -15.79 -4.96 -3.53
C ALA A 141 -16.52 -6.31 -3.51
N LEU A 142 -16.07 -7.25 -2.67
CA LEU A 142 -16.69 -8.56 -2.47
C LEU A 142 -18.11 -8.45 -1.91
N LYS A 143 -18.31 -7.60 -0.90
CA LYS A 143 -19.64 -7.35 -0.31
C LYS A 143 -20.61 -6.79 -1.35
N HIS A 144 -20.18 -5.80 -2.14
CA HIS A 144 -21.00 -5.25 -3.23
C HIS A 144 -21.22 -6.19 -4.42
N GLY A 145 -20.32 -7.16 -4.64
CA GLY A 145 -20.49 -8.23 -5.62
C GLY A 145 -21.55 -9.26 -5.20
N SER A 146 -21.58 -9.59 -3.90
CA SER A 146 -22.58 -10.48 -3.30
C SER A 146 -24.01 -9.95 -3.44
N ASP A 147 -24.22 -8.66 -3.21
CA ASP A 147 -25.57 -8.05 -3.26
C ASP A 147 -26.16 -8.02 -4.67
N LYS A 148 -25.33 -8.01 -5.73
CA LYS A 148 -25.80 -7.99 -7.13
C LYS A 148 -26.23 -9.37 -7.66
N ASN A 149 -25.72 -10.45 -7.07
CA ASN A 149 -26.12 -11.80 -7.44
C ASN A 149 -27.44 -12.24 -6.78
N CYS A 150 -27.94 -11.49 -5.80
CA CYS A 150 -29.25 -11.72 -5.20
C CYS A 150 -30.42 -11.07 -5.97
N SER A 151 -30.13 -10.26 -6.99
CA SER A 151 -31.16 -9.51 -7.76
C SER A 151 -31.57 -10.19 -9.08
N LEU A 152 -31.05 -11.37 -9.37
CA LEU A 152 -31.33 -12.15 -10.58
C LEU A 152 -31.95 -13.52 -10.24
N SER A 153 -32.88 -13.52 -9.27
CA SER A 153 -33.81 -14.64 -9.03
C SER A 153 -34.99 -14.55 -10.01
#